data_AF-A0A9E0SX27-F1
#
_entry.id   AF-A0A9E0SX27-F1
#
_cell.length_a   1.000
_cell.length_b   1.000
_cell.length_c   1.000
_cell.angle_alpha   90.00
_cell.angle_beta   90.00
_cell.angle_gamma   90.00
#
_symmetry.space_group_name_H-M   'P 1'
#
loop_
_entity.id
_entity.type
_entity.pdbx_description
1 polymer ?
#
loop_
_entity_poly.entity_id
_entity_poly.type
_entity_poly.pdbx_seq_one_letter_code
_entity_poly.pdbx_strand_id
1 'polypeptide(L)'
;MGAVGTVGTVVGLLDKKGIFSLFGISAPVVVWIAAVAGAVITFAIVFDFYRLRCLANPQTLMACSAGVIQRVAPSFGSATDELFPFTAMHDRIDVVVKCIYWFLVENNAAFVQCNDDADTSPFLRGYYKNDKVCGAGLGSTIGAGVGAVAGIFLGVLAGGAIASLACGPVALLCLILAVVVALVVAAVSVLVGALIGGQIGKAAASGGPPVADDGNVLSVSDFVTTQGGLLTSGDDDGARVYWFVTSTTLHGRSGALSPFSHRDPDDNLPVDACPAVTP
;
A
#
# COMPACT_ATOMS: atom_id res chain seq x y z
N MET A 1 11.52 -15.55 6.13
CA MET A 1 12.35 -15.48 7.37
C MET A 1 13.78 -14.95 7.15
N GLY A 2 14.32 -14.88 5.92
CA GLY A 2 15.72 -14.45 5.68
C GLY A 2 16.05 -12.95 5.88
N ALA A 3 15.17 -12.03 5.48
CA ALA A 3 15.44 -10.58 5.55
C ALA A 3 15.29 -10.00 6.97
N VAL A 4 14.24 -10.38 7.70
CA VAL A 4 14.04 -9.98 9.11
C VAL A 4 15.12 -10.60 10.00
N GLY A 5 15.53 -11.84 9.71
CA GLY A 5 16.64 -12.50 10.39
C GLY A 5 17.99 -11.82 10.16
N THR A 6 18.27 -11.31 8.95
CA THR A 6 19.52 -10.60 8.66
C THR A 6 19.57 -9.20 9.28
N VAL A 7 18.49 -8.42 9.23
CA VAL A 7 18.41 -7.13 9.96
C VAL A 7 18.54 -7.37 11.47
N GLY A 8 17.82 -8.35 12.02
CA GLY A 8 17.94 -8.74 13.44
C GLY A 8 19.34 -9.24 13.82
N THR A 9 20.07 -9.86 12.89
CA THR A 9 21.46 -10.27 13.10
C THR A 9 22.41 -9.07 13.11
N VAL A 10 22.24 -8.10 12.21
CA VAL A 10 23.04 -6.85 12.20
C VAL A 10 22.76 -6.01 13.45
N VAL A 11 21.50 -5.92 13.89
CA VAL A 11 21.13 -5.25 15.14
C VAL A 11 21.68 -6.01 16.35
N GLY A 12 21.58 -7.34 16.37
CA GLY A 12 22.15 -8.19 17.42
C GLY A 12 23.68 -8.18 17.48
N LEU A 13 24.35 -7.81 16.38
CA LEU A 13 25.80 -7.60 16.33
C LEU A 13 26.23 -6.26 16.93
N LEU A 14 25.35 -5.28 17.10
CA LEU A 14 25.65 -4.02 17.81
C LEU A 14 25.79 -4.23 19.33
N ASP A 15 25.08 -5.21 19.88
CA ASP A 15 25.07 -5.51 21.32
C ASP A 15 26.34 -6.28 21.77
N LYS A 16 27.04 -6.90 20.82
CA LYS A 16 28.35 -7.52 21.06
C LYS A 16 29.43 -6.57 20.54
N LYS A 17 30.43 -6.28 21.37
CA LYS A 17 31.61 -5.40 21.11
C LYS A 17 32.43 -5.71 19.82
N GLY A 18 31.97 -6.58 18.93
CA GLY A 18 32.66 -7.09 17.74
C GLY A 18 32.53 -6.26 16.45
N ILE A 19 31.63 -5.27 16.36
CA ILE A 19 31.53 -4.43 15.15
C ILE A 19 32.78 -3.56 14.95
N PHE A 20 33.40 -3.08 16.04
CA PHE A 20 34.62 -2.27 15.96
C PHE A 20 35.83 -3.02 15.39
N SER A 21 35.87 -4.37 15.47
CA SER A 21 37.03 -5.15 15.02
C SER A 21 36.85 -5.88 13.70
N LEU A 22 35.63 -6.07 13.20
CA LEU A 22 35.41 -6.91 12.02
C LEU A 22 35.78 -6.21 10.70
N PHE A 23 35.71 -4.87 10.64
CA PHE A 23 35.92 -4.12 9.39
C PHE A 23 36.71 -2.80 9.51
N GLY A 24 37.25 -2.47 10.70
CA GLY A 24 38.17 -1.32 10.86
C GLY A 24 37.53 0.07 10.75
N ILE A 25 36.20 0.19 10.78
CA ILE A 25 35.51 1.49 10.72
C ILE A 25 35.43 2.09 12.14
N SER A 26 36.28 3.08 12.43
CA SER A 26 36.22 3.84 13.69
C SER A 26 35.25 5.02 13.56
N ALA A 27 33.96 4.76 13.77
CA ALA A 27 32.94 5.81 13.86
C ALA A 27 32.40 5.92 15.31
N PRO A 28 31.97 7.12 15.75
CA PRO A 28 31.29 7.27 17.04
C PRO A 28 30.05 6.37 17.12
N VAL A 29 29.78 5.79 18.29
CA VAL A 29 28.63 4.89 18.52
C VAL A 29 27.30 5.54 18.11
N VAL A 30 27.15 6.85 18.31
CA VAL A 30 25.94 7.60 17.94
C VAL A 30 25.66 7.55 16.44
N VAL A 31 26.70 7.50 15.60
CA VAL A 31 26.57 7.40 14.13
C VAL A 31 26.04 6.01 13.72
N TRP A 32 26.51 4.95 14.39
CA TRP A 32 25.99 3.60 14.20
C TRP A 32 24.50 3.50 14.57
N ILE A 33 24.13 4.03 15.74
CA ILE A 33 22.74 4.05 16.19
C ILE A 33 21.87 4.79 15.20
N ALA A 34 22.31 5.93 14.67
CA ALA A 34 21.57 6.72 13.71
C ALA A 34 21.35 5.99 12.38
N ALA A 35 22.38 5.34 11.84
CA ALA A 35 22.27 4.55 10.61
C ALA A 35 21.31 3.36 10.79
N VAL A 36 21.38 2.68 11.92
CA VAL A 36 20.50 1.54 12.25
C VAL A 36 19.07 2.00 12.43
N ALA A 37 18.84 3.11 13.15
CA ALA A 37 17.51 3.68 13.31
C ALA A 37 16.90 4.06 11.95
N GLY A 38 17.66 4.76 11.10
CA GLY A 38 17.21 5.10 9.75
C GLY A 38 16.85 3.88 8.91
N ALA A 39 17.67 2.83 8.95
CA ALA A 39 17.41 1.59 8.23
C ALA A 39 16.16 0.85 8.74
N VAL A 40 16.04 0.67 10.06
CA VAL A 40 14.95 -0.08 10.70
C VAL A 40 13.61 0.64 10.53
N ILE A 41 13.56 1.96 10.74
CA ILE A 41 12.33 2.75 10.58
C ILE A 41 11.84 2.65 9.14
N THR A 42 12.74 2.86 8.16
CA THR A 42 12.38 2.82 6.75
C THR A 42 11.93 1.42 6.32
N PHE A 43 12.63 0.37 6.78
CA PHE A 43 12.24 -1.01 6.52
C PHE A 43 10.85 -1.33 7.11
N ALA A 44 10.59 -0.90 8.34
CA ALA A 44 9.31 -1.11 8.99
C ALA A 44 8.16 -0.47 8.21
N ILE A 45 8.34 0.74 7.68
CA ILE A 45 7.34 1.41 6.82
C ILE A 45 7.06 0.59 5.56
N VAL A 46 8.09 0.15 4.84
CA VAL A 46 7.91 -0.68 3.62
C VAL A 46 7.20 -1.98 3.94
N PHE A 47 7.58 -2.63 5.05
CA PHE A 47 6.95 -3.88 5.49
C PHE A 47 5.49 -3.67 5.91
N ASP A 48 5.16 -2.55 6.55
CA ASP A 48 3.81 -2.26 7.01
C ASP A 48 2.84 -2.11 5.83
N PHE A 49 3.26 -1.43 4.75
CA PHE A 49 2.48 -1.39 3.50
C PHE A 49 2.19 -2.78 2.93
N TYR A 50 3.21 -3.66 2.89
CA TYR A 50 3.02 -5.03 2.44
C TYR A 50 2.08 -5.82 3.36
N ARG A 51 2.23 -5.63 4.69
CA ARG A 51 1.38 -6.27 5.69
C ARG A 51 -0.08 -5.85 5.52
N LEU A 52 -0.36 -4.55 5.53
CA LEU A 52 -1.72 -4.01 5.46
C LEU A 52 -2.42 -4.42 4.17
N ARG A 53 -1.70 -4.44 3.04
CA ARG A 53 -2.34 -4.72 1.75
C ARG A 53 -2.51 -6.20 1.43
N CYS A 54 -1.58 -7.06 1.86
CA CYS A 54 -1.54 -8.44 1.38
C CYS A 54 -1.63 -9.51 2.46
N LEU A 55 -1.19 -9.22 3.69
CA LEU A 55 -1.12 -10.21 4.77
C LEU A 55 -2.22 -10.02 5.82
N ALA A 56 -2.71 -8.79 5.98
CA ALA A 56 -3.76 -8.49 6.92
C ALA A 56 -5.06 -9.12 6.43
N ASN A 57 -5.69 -9.91 7.30
CA ASN A 57 -7.05 -10.41 7.13
C ASN A 57 -7.93 -9.66 8.14
N PRO A 58 -8.36 -8.42 7.84
CA PRO A 58 -9.24 -7.67 8.72
C PRO A 58 -10.57 -8.42 8.88
N GLN A 59 -11.25 -8.21 10.02
CA GLN A 59 -12.61 -8.71 10.18
C GLN A 59 -13.53 -7.91 9.27
N THR A 60 -14.09 -8.59 8.26
CA THR A 60 -14.99 -7.98 7.29
C THR A 60 -16.40 -8.52 7.45
N LEU A 61 -17.40 -7.67 7.21
CA LEU A 61 -18.79 -8.11 7.10
C LEU A 61 -19.07 -8.50 5.65
N MET A 62 -19.43 -9.76 5.39
CA MET A 62 -19.85 -10.16 4.05
C MET A 62 -21.10 -9.37 3.66
N ALA A 63 -21.01 -8.60 2.58
CA ALA A 63 -22.10 -7.79 2.09
C ALA A 63 -22.15 -7.83 0.56
N CYS A 64 -23.29 -7.44 0.02
CA CYS A 64 -23.50 -7.38 -1.41
C CYS A 64 -24.26 -6.11 -1.78
N SER A 65 -23.86 -5.49 -2.88
CA SER A 65 -24.47 -4.28 -3.42
C SER A 65 -24.51 -4.34 -4.93
N ALA A 66 -25.44 -3.61 -5.53
CA ALA A 66 -25.53 -3.45 -6.97
C ALA A 66 -25.51 -1.96 -7.34
N GLY A 67 -24.99 -1.67 -8.53
CA GLY A 67 -24.79 -0.31 -8.98
C GLY A 67 -24.18 -0.22 -10.37
N VAL A 68 -23.71 0.97 -10.72
CA VAL A 68 -23.03 1.26 -11.99
C VAL A 68 -21.58 1.67 -11.72
N ILE A 69 -20.65 1.14 -12.52
CA ILE A 69 -19.22 1.48 -12.41
C ILE A 69 -18.99 2.91 -12.92
N GLN A 70 -18.62 3.80 -12.02
CA GLN A 70 -18.26 5.18 -12.32
C GLN A 70 -16.78 5.31 -12.70
N ARG A 71 -15.90 4.55 -12.04
CA ARG A 71 -14.47 4.60 -12.30
C ARG A 71 -13.85 3.23 -12.09
N VAL A 72 -12.91 2.89 -12.97
CA VAL A 72 -11.98 1.77 -12.78
C VAL A 72 -10.59 2.36 -12.60
N ALA A 73 -9.99 2.15 -11.43
CA ALA A 73 -8.64 2.58 -11.13
C ALA A 73 -7.73 1.34 -11.16
N PRO A 74 -6.85 1.20 -12.17
CA PRO A 74 -5.92 0.08 -12.22
C PRO A 74 -4.86 0.21 -11.13
N SER A 75 -4.38 -0.94 -10.68
CA SER A 75 -3.15 -1.06 -9.90
C SER A 75 -2.00 -0.47 -10.70
N PHE A 76 -1.13 0.29 -10.02
CA PHE A 76 -0.06 1.06 -10.65
C PHE A 76 -0.54 2.09 -11.69
N GLY A 77 -1.74 2.67 -11.49
CA GLY A 77 -2.30 3.68 -12.39
C GLY A 77 -1.59 5.04 -12.37
N SER A 78 -0.63 5.26 -11.47
CA SER A 78 0.12 6.52 -11.36
C SER A 78 1.63 6.32 -11.50
N ALA A 79 2.34 7.33 -12.00
CA ALA A 79 3.79 7.31 -12.12
C ALA A 79 4.49 7.13 -10.75
N THR A 80 3.85 7.59 -9.67
CA THR A 80 4.34 7.39 -8.31
C THR A 80 4.22 5.95 -7.85
N ASP A 81 3.15 5.24 -8.21
CA ASP A 81 3.00 3.81 -7.89
C ASP A 81 3.95 2.95 -8.73
N GLU A 82 4.21 3.37 -9.97
CA GLU A 82 5.25 2.78 -10.81
C GLU A 82 6.64 2.99 -10.22
N LEU A 83 6.93 4.20 -9.71
CA LEU A 83 8.23 4.49 -9.12
C LEU A 83 8.41 3.80 -7.77
N PHE A 84 7.39 3.79 -6.91
CA PHE A 84 7.39 3.20 -5.57
C PHE A 84 6.43 2.01 -5.51
N PRO A 85 6.81 0.83 -6.01
CA PRO A 85 5.89 -0.29 -6.19
C PRO A 85 5.28 -0.84 -4.89
N PHE A 86 5.90 -0.57 -3.74
CA PHE A 86 5.34 -0.91 -2.42
C PHE A 86 4.20 0.02 -1.98
N THR A 87 4.02 1.19 -2.60
CA THR A 87 2.90 2.11 -2.32
C THR A 87 1.69 1.89 -3.23
N ALA A 88 1.81 1.00 -4.22
CA ALA A 88 0.72 0.67 -5.13
C ALA A 88 -0.47 0.01 -4.41
N MET A 89 -1.67 0.47 -4.78
CA MET A 89 -2.94 -0.13 -4.35
C MET A 89 -3.40 -1.22 -5.31
N HIS A 90 -4.27 -2.08 -4.80
CA HIS A 90 -5.02 -3.07 -5.56
C HIS A 90 -5.92 -2.42 -6.62
N ASP A 91 -6.31 -3.17 -7.65
CA ASP A 91 -7.27 -2.66 -8.64
C ASP A 91 -8.57 -2.32 -7.92
N ARG A 92 -9.17 -1.21 -8.31
CA ARG A 92 -10.34 -0.67 -7.65
C ARG A 92 -11.40 -0.30 -8.67
N ILE A 93 -12.64 -0.59 -8.32
CA ILE A 93 -13.80 -0.01 -8.99
C ILE A 93 -14.55 0.88 -8.00
N ASP A 94 -15.04 2.01 -8.50
CA ASP A 94 -15.89 2.92 -7.75
C ASP A 94 -17.31 2.72 -8.31
N VAL A 95 -18.20 2.12 -7.52
CA VAL A 95 -19.56 1.74 -7.94
C VAL A 95 -20.57 2.67 -7.30
N VAL A 96 -21.28 3.45 -8.11
CA VAL A 96 -22.42 4.24 -7.62
C VAL A 96 -23.55 3.27 -7.32
N VAL A 97 -23.89 3.16 -6.03
CA VAL A 97 -24.81 2.13 -5.54
C VAL A 97 -26.26 2.58 -5.59
N LYS A 98 -27.16 1.61 -5.81
CA LYS A 98 -28.61 1.82 -5.70
C LYS A 98 -29.01 2.36 -4.33
N CYS A 99 -30.10 3.14 -4.26
CA CYS A 99 -30.63 3.70 -3.01
C CYS A 99 -30.87 2.65 -1.92
N ILE A 100 -31.32 1.45 -2.30
CA ILE A 100 -31.58 0.37 -1.35
C ILE A 100 -30.33 -0.09 -0.60
N TYR A 101 -29.13 0.15 -1.13
CA TYR A 101 -27.86 -0.28 -0.54
C TYR A 101 -27.12 0.84 0.21
N TRP A 102 -27.68 2.04 0.33
CA TRP A 102 -27.01 3.17 0.98
C TRP A 102 -26.65 2.90 2.44
N PHE A 103 -27.46 2.08 3.14
CA PHE A 103 -27.15 1.64 4.49
C PHE A 103 -25.78 0.94 4.62
N LEU A 104 -25.27 0.30 3.55
CA LEU A 104 -23.95 -0.33 3.55
C LEU A 104 -22.81 0.69 3.51
N VAL A 105 -23.05 1.83 2.86
CA VAL A 105 -22.09 2.93 2.72
C VAL A 105 -22.07 3.79 3.98
N GLU A 106 -23.22 3.97 4.63
CA GLU A 106 -23.37 4.84 5.80
C GLU A 106 -23.03 4.15 7.13
N ASN A 107 -23.39 2.88 7.29
CA ASN A 107 -23.31 2.22 8.59
C ASN A 107 -21.84 1.99 9.02
N ASN A 108 -21.47 2.53 10.19
CA ASN A 108 -20.11 2.53 10.74
C ASN A 108 -19.05 3.20 9.83
N ALA A 109 -19.46 4.12 8.96
CA ALA A 109 -18.57 4.97 8.20
C ALA A 109 -18.25 6.25 9.00
N ALA A 110 -16.99 6.70 8.96
CA ALA A 110 -16.64 8.04 9.42
C ALA A 110 -17.00 9.09 8.36
N PHE A 111 -16.82 8.74 7.09
CA PHE A 111 -17.15 9.57 5.93
C PHE A 111 -17.78 8.72 4.82
N VAL A 112 -18.70 9.32 4.07
CA VAL A 112 -19.33 8.71 2.90
C VAL A 112 -18.70 9.35 1.66
N GLN A 113 -18.31 8.51 0.70
CA GLN A 113 -17.78 8.99 -0.56
C GLN A 113 -18.89 9.17 -1.57
N CYS A 114 -18.96 10.37 -2.13
CA CYS A 114 -19.99 10.79 -3.07
C CYS A 114 -19.37 11.10 -4.43
N ASN A 115 -20.10 10.77 -5.48
CA ASN A 115 -19.72 11.09 -6.85
C ASN A 115 -19.99 12.59 -7.13
N ASP A 116 -19.35 13.11 -8.17
CA ASP A 116 -19.48 14.51 -8.59
C ASP A 116 -20.73 14.75 -9.46
N ASP A 117 -21.81 14.00 -9.24
CA ASP A 117 -23.10 14.22 -9.88
C ASP A 117 -23.94 15.27 -9.12
N ALA A 118 -25.01 15.74 -9.76
CA ALA A 118 -25.88 16.78 -9.18
C ALA A 118 -26.54 16.36 -7.85
N ASP A 119 -26.78 15.05 -7.67
CA ASP A 119 -27.40 14.49 -6.48
C ASP A 119 -26.36 13.99 -5.45
N THR A 120 -25.05 14.13 -5.73
CA THR A 120 -23.94 13.66 -4.87
C THR A 120 -24.10 12.20 -4.45
N SER A 121 -24.38 11.35 -5.43
CA SER A 121 -24.74 9.95 -5.25
C SER A 121 -23.62 9.18 -4.56
N PRO A 122 -23.90 8.41 -3.49
CA PRO A 122 -22.88 7.67 -2.78
C PRO A 122 -22.34 6.54 -3.67
N PHE A 123 -21.03 6.33 -3.60
CA PHE A 123 -20.40 5.20 -4.25
C PHE A 123 -19.61 4.37 -3.24
N LEU A 124 -19.47 3.09 -3.56
CA LEU A 124 -18.67 2.17 -2.78
C LEU A 124 -17.42 1.78 -3.56
N ARG A 125 -16.26 1.88 -2.91
CA ARG A 125 -14.99 1.41 -3.47
C ARG A 125 -14.89 -0.10 -3.29
N GLY A 126 -14.72 -0.82 -4.37
CA GLY A 126 -14.45 -2.26 -4.38
C GLY A 126 -13.02 -2.52 -4.79
N TYR A 127 -12.20 -3.06 -3.89
CA TYR A 127 -10.84 -3.48 -4.20
C TYR A 127 -10.80 -4.96 -4.60
N TYR A 128 -10.07 -5.26 -5.67
CA TYR A 128 -9.81 -6.62 -6.14
C TYR A 128 -8.38 -7.02 -5.83
N LYS A 129 -8.22 -8.15 -5.16
CA LYS A 129 -6.89 -8.64 -4.81
C LYS A 129 -6.11 -8.91 -6.10
N ASN A 130 -4.94 -8.29 -6.20
CA ASN A 130 -4.05 -8.39 -7.34
C ASN A 130 -2.68 -8.90 -6.87
N ASP A 131 -2.30 -10.07 -7.36
CA ASP A 131 -1.04 -10.73 -7.00
C ASP A 131 0.18 -9.92 -7.43
N LYS A 132 0.07 -9.05 -8.44
CA LYS A 132 1.12 -8.13 -8.88
C LYS A 132 1.47 -7.11 -7.80
N VAL A 133 0.47 -6.59 -7.07
CA VAL A 133 0.65 -5.68 -5.93
C VAL A 133 1.29 -6.41 -4.76
N CYS A 134 0.88 -7.66 -4.50
CA CYS A 134 1.47 -8.46 -3.44
C CYS A 134 2.88 -8.94 -3.75
N GLY A 135 3.17 -9.28 -5.02
CA GLY A 135 4.51 -9.58 -5.50
C GLY A 135 5.43 -8.37 -5.39
N ALA A 136 4.95 -7.19 -5.77
CA ALA A 136 5.64 -5.93 -5.58
C ALA A 136 5.94 -5.65 -4.10
N GLY A 137 4.97 -5.81 -3.20
CA GLY A 137 5.16 -5.62 -1.76
C GLY A 137 6.15 -6.61 -1.14
N LEU A 138 6.07 -7.89 -1.51
CA LEU A 138 6.99 -8.93 -1.06
C LEU A 138 8.42 -8.66 -1.58
N GLY A 139 8.55 -8.37 -2.88
CA GLY A 139 9.82 -8.04 -3.51
C GLY A 139 10.45 -6.80 -2.89
N SER A 140 9.64 -5.77 -2.63
CA SER A 140 10.08 -4.53 -1.97
C SER A 140 10.55 -4.80 -0.54
N THR A 141 9.85 -5.66 0.21
CA THR A 141 10.29 -6.05 1.55
C THR A 141 11.64 -6.78 1.52
N ILE A 142 11.83 -7.69 0.58
CA ILE A 142 13.11 -8.42 0.43
C ILE A 142 14.22 -7.44 0.05
N GLY A 143 13.98 -6.60 -0.94
CA GLY A 143 14.92 -5.58 -1.39
C GLY A 143 15.26 -4.56 -0.30
N ALA A 144 14.27 -4.12 0.48
CA ALA A 144 14.44 -3.24 1.63
C ALA A 144 15.35 -3.88 2.69
N GLY A 145 15.20 -5.19 2.92
CA GLY A 145 16.05 -5.92 3.86
C GLY A 145 17.53 -5.94 3.42
N VAL A 146 17.78 -6.19 2.13
CA VAL A 146 19.15 -6.13 1.57
C VAL A 146 19.70 -4.70 1.61
N GLY A 147 18.86 -3.73 1.24
CA GLY A 147 19.19 -2.30 1.29
C GLY A 147 19.46 -1.78 2.70
N ALA A 148 18.80 -2.31 3.72
CA ALA A 148 19.04 -1.97 5.13
C ALA A 148 20.43 -2.40 5.58
N VAL A 149 20.85 -3.61 5.24
CA VAL A 149 22.19 -4.10 5.58
C VAL A 149 23.25 -3.23 4.91
N ALA A 150 23.15 -3.01 3.59
CA ALA A 150 24.09 -2.16 2.87
C ALA A 150 24.06 -0.70 3.38
N GLY A 151 22.87 -0.18 3.64
CA GLY A 151 22.63 1.19 4.08
C GLY A 151 23.23 1.52 5.44
N ILE A 152 23.18 0.59 6.40
CA ILE A 152 23.82 0.77 7.70
C ILE A 152 25.33 1.01 7.50
N PHE A 153 25.98 0.19 6.67
CA PHE A 153 27.42 0.35 6.41
C PHE A 153 27.74 1.64 5.67
N LEU A 154 26.99 1.96 4.60
CA LEU A 154 27.20 3.20 3.84
C LEU A 154 26.95 4.44 4.70
N GLY A 155 25.91 4.41 5.54
CA GLY A 155 25.59 5.49 6.47
C GLY A 155 26.68 5.71 7.51
N VAL A 156 27.21 4.62 8.08
CA VAL A 156 28.33 4.73 9.04
C VAL A 156 29.60 5.22 8.37
N LEU A 157 29.92 4.76 7.16
CA LEU A 157 31.10 5.24 6.42
C LEU A 157 30.98 6.74 6.12
N ALA A 158 29.82 7.17 5.60
CA ALA A 158 29.57 8.57 5.28
C ALA A 158 29.57 9.46 6.54
N GLY A 159 28.87 9.05 7.61
CA GLY A 159 28.84 9.78 8.87
C GLY A 159 30.19 9.78 9.59
N GLY A 160 30.91 8.66 9.58
CA GLY A 160 32.25 8.54 10.15
C GLY A 160 33.28 9.43 9.45
N ALA A 161 33.19 9.57 8.12
CA ALA A 161 34.03 10.50 7.37
C ALA A 161 33.79 11.96 7.80
N ILE A 162 32.55 12.34 8.10
CA ILE A 162 32.22 13.69 8.55
C ILE A 162 32.63 13.89 10.03
N ALA A 163 32.42 12.88 10.87
CA ALA A 163 32.75 12.93 12.29
C ALA A 163 34.27 12.99 12.56
N SER A 164 35.09 12.52 11.63
CA SER A 164 36.56 12.55 11.73
C SER A 164 37.18 13.86 11.25
N LEU A 165 36.40 14.76 10.62
CA LEU A 165 36.86 16.11 10.30
C LEU A 165 37.07 16.86 11.62
N ALA A 166 38.29 17.34 11.85
CA ALA A 166 38.70 18.05 13.06
C ALA A 166 37.98 19.41 13.18
N CYS A 167 36.72 19.40 13.58
CA CYS A 167 35.86 20.58 13.58
C CYS A 167 36.06 21.53 14.78
N GLY A 168 37.09 21.32 15.62
CA GLY A 168 37.46 22.23 16.71
C GLY A 168 36.25 22.70 17.55
N PRO A 169 35.99 24.00 17.70
CA PRO A 169 34.87 24.52 18.51
C PRO A 169 33.48 24.20 17.93
N VAL A 170 33.41 23.72 16.69
CA VAL A 170 32.18 23.37 15.95
C VAL A 170 31.93 21.85 15.98
N ALA A 171 32.65 21.11 16.84
CA ALA A 171 32.56 19.64 16.94
C ALA A 171 31.13 19.12 17.13
N LEU A 172 30.28 19.83 17.89
CA LEU A 172 28.88 19.44 18.08
C LEU A 172 28.08 19.48 16.78
N LEU A 173 28.25 20.54 15.97
CA LEU A 173 27.54 20.70 14.71
C LEU A 173 28.00 19.65 13.68
N CYS A 174 29.30 19.36 13.62
CA CYS A 174 29.82 18.29 12.75
C CYS A 174 29.33 16.90 13.17
N LEU A 175 29.19 16.64 14.48
CA LEU A 175 28.61 15.40 14.97
C LEU A 175 27.11 15.29 14.64
N ILE A 176 26.33 16.36 14.79
CA ILE A 176 24.92 16.39 14.38
C ILE A 176 24.79 16.12 12.88
N LEU A 177 25.60 16.78 12.05
CA LEU A 177 25.60 16.56 10.61
C LEU A 177 25.96 15.11 10.25
N ALA A 178 27.00 14.55 10.89
CA ALA A 178 27.38 13.15 10.71
C ALA A 178 26.23 12.17 11.03
N VAL A 179 25.50 12.42 12.12
CA VAL A 179 24.32 11.63 12.52
C VAL A 179 23.20 11.72 11.49
N VAL A 180 22.89 12.94 11.02
CA VAL A 180 21.84 13.16 10.02
C VAL A 180 22.19 12.48 8.70
N VAL A 181 23.44 12.65 8.23
CA VAL A 181 23.91 12.02 6.98
C VAL A 181 23.85 10.49 7.10
N ALA A 182 24.31 9.93 8.21
CA ALA A 182 24.26 8.48 8.42
C ALA A 182 22.83 7.93 8.39
N LEU A 183 21.89 8.64 9.04
CA LEU A 183 20.47 8.29 9.02
C LEU A 183 19.89 8.35 7.60
N VAL A 184 20.12 9.45 6.88
CA VAL A 184 19.57 9.66 5.53
C VAL A 184 20.15 8.66 4.53
N VAL A 185 21.46 8.44 4.53
CA VAL A 185 22.10 7.47 3.62
C VAL A 185 21.59 6.06 3.87
N ALA A 186 21.41 5.67 5.13
CA ALA A 186 20.85 4.37 5.48
C ALA A 186 19.39 4.25 4.99
N ALA A 187 18.55 5.25 5.25
CA ALA A 187 17.16 5.28 4.80
C ALA A 187 17.05 5.22 3.27
N VAL A 188 17.83 6.01 2.54
CA VAL A 188 17.85 6.02 1.07
C VAL A 188 18.26 4.67 0.51
N SER A 189 19.26 4.01 1.11
CA SER A 189 19.69 2.68 0.66
C SER A 189 18.61 1.62 0.83
N VAL A 190 17.82 1.68 1.93
CA VAL A 190 16.63 0.84 2.12
C VAL A 190 15.61 1.09 1.03
N LEU A 191 15.30 2.36 0.75
CA LEU A 191 14.33 2.72 -0.29
C LEU A 191 14.79 2.22 -1.66
N VAL A 192 16.04 2.47 -2.05
CA VAL A 192 16.58 1.97 -3.33
C VAL A 192 16.51 0.44 -3.42
N GLY A 193 16.85 -0.26 -2.34
CA GLY A 193 16.67 -1.71 -2.26
C GLY A 193 15.21 -2.11 -2.45
N ALA A 194 14.28 -1.44 -1.77
CA ALA A 194 12.84 -1.67 -1.88
C ALA A 194 12.33 -1.42 -3.30
N LEU A 195 12.82 -0.37 -3.96
CA LEU A 195 12.46 -0.05 -5.35
C LEU A 195 12.86 -1.18 -6.29
N ILE A 196 14.13 -1.59 -6.26
CA ILE A 196 14.65 -2.64 -7.13
C ILE A 196 13.94 -3.96 -6.86
N GLY A 197 13.83 -4.35 -5.58
CA GLY A 197 13.14 -5.56 -5.18
C GLY A 197 11.66 -5.56 -5.57
N GLY A 198 10.99 -4.41 -5.46
CA GLY A 198 9.60 -4.24 -5.82
C GLY A 198 9.34 -4.35 -7.31
N GLN A 199 10.21 -3.80 -8.16
CA GLN A 199 10.10 -3.98 -9.61
C GLN A 199 10.29 -5.44 -10.02
N ILE A 200 11.27 -6.13 -9.41
CA ILE A 200 11.49 -7.56 -9.65
C ILE A 200 10.27 -8.37 -9.20
N GLY A 201 9.74 -8.09 -8.01
CA GLY A 201 8.57 -8.77 -7.47
C GLY A 201 7.31 -8.52 -8.31
N LYS A 202 7.12 -7.28 -8.78
CA LYS A 202 6.06 -6.89 -9.71
C LYS A 202 6.15 -7.65 -11.03
N ALA A 203 7.36 -7.80 -11.58
CA ALA A 203 7.58 -8.50 -12.85
C ALA A 203 7.43 -10.02 -12.73
N ALA A 204 7.72 -10.59 -11.55
CA ALA A 204 7.58 -12.02 -11.28
C ALA A 204 6.14 -12.46 -10.97
N ALA A 205 5.25 -11.51 -10.68
CA ALA A 205 3.86 -11.79 -10.32
C ALA A 205 2.90 -11.55 -11.50
N SER A 206 1.89 -12.39 -11.61
CA SER A 206 0.76 -12.17 -12.53
C SER A 206 -0.19 -11.12 -11.97
N GLY A 207 -0.76 -10.31 -12.86
CA GLY A 207 -1.84 -9.39 -12.53
C GLY A 207 -2.70 -9.15 -13.75
N GLY A 208 -3.94 -8.76 -13.52
CA GLY A 208 -4.90 -8.45 -14.58
C GLY A 208 -5.89 -7.40 -14.10
N PRO A 209 -6.63 -6.76 -15.03
CA PRO A 209 -7.72 -5.87 -14.65
C PRO A 209 -8.79 -6.65 -13.87
N PRO A 210 -9.67 -5.96 -13.12
CA PRO A 210 -10.78 -6.63 -12.46
C PRO A 210 -11.72 -7.25 -13.50
N VAL A 211 -12.10 -8.50 -13.26
CA VAL A 211 -12.90 -9.31 -14.18
C VAL A 211 -14.16 -9.77 -13.43
N ALA A 212 -15.30 -9.74 -14.13
CA ALA A 212 -16.53 -10.35 -13.65
C ALA A 212 -16.44 -11.89 -13.65
N ASP A 213 -17.38 -12.54 -12.97
CA ASP A 213 -17.45 -14.00 -12.81
C ASP A 213 -17.62 -14.73 -14.15
N ASP A 214 -18.14 -14.05 -15.17
CA ASP A 214 -18.29 -14.55 -16.55
C ASP A 214 -17.01 -14.40 -17.40
N GLY A 215 -15.94 -13.83 -16.85
CA GLY A 215 -14.68 -13.61 -17.54
C GLY A 215 -14.58 -12.28 -18.30
N ASN A 216 -15.61 -11.44 -18.26
CA ASN A 216 -15.57 -10.12 -18.91
C ASN A 216 -14.81 -9.09 -18.06
N VAL A 217 -13.94 -8.32 -18.71
CA VAL A 217 -13.21 -7.23 -18.05
C VAL A 217 -14.18 -6.10 -17.71
N LEU A 218 -14.16 -5.67 -16.44
CA LEU A 218 -15.02 -4.60 -15.97
C LEU A 218 -14.60 -3.25 -16.56
N SER A 219 -15.59 -2.45 -16.93
CA SER A 219 -15.43 -1.16 -17.56
C SER A 219 -16.39 -0.13 -16.97
N VAL A 220 -16.03 1.15 -17.12
CA VAL A 220 -16.92 2.26 -16.77
C VAL A 220 -18.23 2.11 -17.55
N SER A 221 -19.36 2.43 -16.91
CA SER A 221 -20.75 2.21 -17.37
C SER A 221 -21.32 0.81 -17.20
N ASP A 222 -20.53 -0.20 -16.81
CA ASP A 222 -21.11 -1.53 -16.55
C ASP A 222 -22.02 -1.49 -15.32
N PHE A 223 -23.21 -2.08 -15.46
CA PHE A 223 -24.06 -2.40 -14.32
C PHE A 223 -23.55 -3.69 -13.68
N VAL A 224 -23.29 -3.64 -12.38
CA VAL A 224 -22.68 -4.75 -11.66
C VAL A 224 -23.33 -5.00 -10.32
N THR A 225 -23.33 -6.26 -9.92
CA THR A 225 -23.48 -6.68 -8.53
C THR A 225 -22.13 -7.09 -8.00
N THR A 226 -21.70 -6.50 -6.89
CA THR A 226 -20.43 -6.81 -6.21
C THR A 226 -20.69 -7.42 -4.85
N GLN A 227 -20.04 -8.55 -4.57
CA GLN A 227 -20.06 -9.21 -3.26
C GLN A 227 -18.64 -9.26 -2.70
N GLY A 228 -18.49 -9.01 -1.40
CA GLY A 228 -17.19 -9.09 -0.75
C GLY A 228 -17.23 -8.79 0.73
N GLY A 229 -16.03 -8.77 1.32
CA GLY A 229 -15.83 -8.37 2.71
C GLY A 229 -15.85 -6.86 2.84
N LEU A 230 -16.89 -6.32 3.51
CA LEU A 230 -17.06 -4.90 3.73
C LEU A 230 -16.40 -4.47 5.06
N LEU A 231 -15.54 -3.46 5.01
CA LEU A 231 -14.87 -2.88 6.17
C LEU A 231 -14.83 -1.36 6.12
N THR A 232 -14.50 -0.74 7.25
CA THR A 232 -14.24 0.70 7.35
C THR A 232 -12.74 0.93 7.21
N SER A 233 -12.32 1.55 6.10
CA SER A 233 -10.90 1.65 5.72
C SER A 233 -10.31 2.99 6.17
N GLY A 234 -9.24 2.94 6.97
CA GLY A 234 -8.49 4.14 7.34
C GLY A 234 -7.79 4.82 6.16
N ASP A 235 -7.44 4.05 5.12
CA ASP A 235 -6.82 4.56 3.89
C ASP A 235 -7.81 5.30 2.99
N ASP A 236 -9.12 5.16 3.25
CA ASP A 236 -10.21 5.80 2.52
C ASP A 236 -10.99 6.77 3.41
N ASP A 237 -10.29 7.49 4.29
CA ASP A 237 -10.85 8.45 5.26
C ASP A 237 -11.90 7.85 6.20
N GLY A 238 -11.85 6.54 6.46
CA GLY A 238 -12.87 5.84 7.24
C GLY A 238 -14.18 5.62 6.48
N ALA A 239 -14.15 5.62 5.14
CA ALA A 239 -15.27 5.18 4.33
C ALA A 239 -15.40 3.65 4.30
N ARG A 240 -16.58 3.19 3.91
CA ARG A 240 -16.89 1.77 3.74
C ARG A 240 -16.42 1.30 2.36
N VAL A 241 -15.62 0.23 2.36
CA VAL A 241 -15.03 -0.33 1.13
C VAL A 241 -15.07 -1.86 1.16
N TYR A 242 -15.17 -2.49 -0.01
CA TYR A 242 -14.92 -3.93 -0.10
C TYR A 242 -13.41 -4.20 -0.12
N TRP A 243 -12.95 -4.98 0.84
CA TRP A 243 -11.57 -5.41 1.00
C TRP A 243 -11.54 -6.90 1.35
N PHE A 244 -11.70 -7.83 0.40
CA PHE A 244 -11.76 -7.64 -1.05
C PHE A 244 -13.13 -8.01 -1.62
N VAL A 245 -13.39 -7.59 -2.86
CA VAL A 245 -14.48 -8.13 -3.68
C VAL A 245 -14.15 -9.59 -4.03
N THR A 246 -15.10 -10.48 -3.79
CA THR A 246 -14.96 -11.95 -4.00
C THR A 246 -15.71 -12.45 -5.23
N SER A 247 -16.77 -11.75 -5.64
CA SER A 247 -17.60 -12.09 -6.80
C SER A 247 -18.16 -10.81 -7.42
N THR A 248 -18.25 -10.80 -8.75
CA THR A 248 -18.86 -9.69 -9.49
C THR A 248 -19.67 -10.19 -10.67
N THR A 249 -20.96 -9.86 -10.68
CA THR A 249 -21.88 -10.23 -11.77
C THR A 249 -22.17 -9.01 -12.63
N LEU A 250 -22.07 -9.15 -13.95
CA LEU A 250 -22.36 -8.10 -14.92
C LEU A 250 -23.81 -8.20 -15.41
N HIS A 251 -24.51 -7.07 -15.46
CA HIS A 251 -25.94 -6.98 -15.83
C HIS A 251 -26.21 -6.18 -17.11
N GLY A 252 -25.15 -5.75 -17.80
CA GLY A 252 -25.22 -4.91 -18.99
C GLY A 252 -24.49 -3.58 -18.78
N ARG A 253 -24.85 -2.57 -19.59
CA ARG A 253 -24.21 -1.25 -19.59
C ARG A 253 -25.24 -0.13 -19.56
N SER A 254 -24.91 0.92 -18.83
CA SER A 254 -25.64 2.18 -18.86
C SER A 254 -25.48 2.87 -20.21
N GLY A 255 -26.57 3.47 -20.69
CA GLY A 255 -26.57 4.40 -21.81
C GLY A 255 -26.35 5.86 -21.40
N ALA A 256 -26.27 6.15 -20.10
CA ALA A 256 -26.06 7.50 -19.57
C ALA A 256 -24.58 7.94 -19.71
N LEU A 257 -24.37 9.25 -19.58
CA LEU A 257 -23.02 9.83 -19.55
C LEU A 257 -22.57 10.02 -18.09
N SER A 258 -21.29 9.74 -17.85
CA SER A 258 -20.64 10.00 -16.56
C SER A 258 -20.58 11.52 -16.29
N PRO A 259 -20.75 11.99 -15.03
CA PRO A 259 -20.90 11.21 -13.79
C PRO A 259 -22.28 10.55 -13.65
N PHE A 260 -22.29 9.26 -13.28
CA PHE A 260 -23.54 8.53 -13.04
C PHE A 260 -24.15 8.93 -11.69
N SER A 261 -25.49 9.02 -11.66
CA SER A 261 -26.25 9.22 -10.43
C SER A 261 -26.89 7.90 -9.98
N HIS A 262 -27.32 7.83 -8.73
CA HIS A 262 -28.03 6.67 -8.15
C HIS A 262 -29.29 6.29 -8.93
N ARG A 263 -29.93 7.23 -9.64
CA ARG A 263 -31.13 6.97 -10.43
C ARG A 263 -30.88 5.97 -11.56
N ASP A 264 -29.68 6.01 -12.15
CA ASP A 264 -29.32 5.14 -13.27
C ASP A 264 -29.37 3.65 -12.89
N PRO A 265 -28.68 3.17 -11.84
CA PRO A 265 -28.84 1.80 -11.39
C PRO A 265 -30.19 1.54 -10.71
N ASP A 266 -30.87 2.54 -10.14
CA ASP A 266 -32.21 2.34 -9.57
C ASP A 266 -33.25 1.98 -10.64
N ASP A 267 -33.21 2.66 -11.80
CA ASP A 267 -34.14 2.49 -12.90
C ASP A 267 -33.82 1.26 -13.77
N ASN A 268 -32.53 0.89 -13.90
CA ASN A 268 -32.09 -0.13 -14.87
C ASN A 268 -31.76 -1.51 -14.27
N LEU A 269 -31.53 -1.61 -12.96
CA LEU A 269 -31.29 -2.90 -12.29
C LEU A 269 -32.55 -3.40 -11.56
N PRO A 270 -32.73 -4.71 -11.41
CA PRO A 270 -33.75 -5.26 -10.51
C PRO A 270 -33.63 -4.71 -9.08
N VAL A 271 -34.75 -4.70 -8.35
CA VAL A 271 -34.78 -4.25 -6.95
C VAL A 271 -33.94 -5.15 -6.04
N ASP A 272 -33.88 -6.44 -6.37
CA ASP A 272 -33.16 -7.51 -5.67
C ASP A 272 -31.90 -7.96 -6.41
N ALA A 273 -31.31 -7.09 -7.25
CA ALA A 273 -30.13 -7.39 -8.06
C ALA A 273 -28.94 -7.94 -7.25
N CYS A 274 -28.92 -7.68 -5.94
CA CYS A 274 -28.30 -8.60 -5.00
C CYS A 274 -29.21 -8.95 -3.83
N PRO A 275 -29.62 -10.21 -3.66
CA PRO A 275 -30.27 -10.64 -2.43
C PRO A 275 -29.25 -10.46 -1.31
N ALA A 276 -29.59 -9.64 -0.31
CA ALA A 276 -28.75 -9.47 0.86
C ALA A 276 -28.43 -10.86 1.41
N VAL A 277 -27.15 -11.24 1.42
CA VAL A 277 -26.73 -12.46 2.09
C VAL A 277 -26.98 -12.19 3.56
N THR A 278 -28.09 -12.73 4.07
CA THR A 278 -28.40 -12.67 5.49
C THR A 278 -27.23 -13.29 6.24
N PRO A 279 -26.68 -12.61 7.27
CA PRO A 279 -25.55 -13.11 8.04
C PRO A 279 -25.85 -14.44 8.72
#